data_AF-A0A0M3JKM5-F1
#
_entry.id   AF-A0A0M3JKM5-F1
#
_cell.length_a   1.000
_cell.length_b   1.000
_cell.length_c   1.000
_cell.angle_alpha   90.00
_cell.angle_beta   90.00
_cell.angle_gamma   90.00
#
_symmetry.space_group_name_H-M   'P 1'
#
loop_
_entity.id
_entity.type
_entity.pdbx_description
1 polymer ?
#
loop_
_entity_poly.entity_id
_entity_poly.type
_entity_poly.pdbx_seq_one_letter_code
_entity_poly.pdbx_strand_id
1 'polypeptide(L)' 'MMSNPEDQTSMIIMNNYFGIGIDADVCLQFHNKRDANPEKFSSRLFNKTQYVKIGLQKAFFERTCKDLWKRIEL' A
#
# COMPACT_ATOMS: atom_id res chain seq x y z
N MET A 1 -11.24 -46.23 -19.11
CA MET A 1 -9.97 -45.77 -18.49
C MET A 1 -10.36 -44.69 -17.50
N MET A 2 -10.23 -44.97 -16.20
CA MET A 2 -10.55 -43.98 -15.16
C MET A 2 -9.51 -42.87 -15.20
N SER A 3 -9.96 -41.63 -15.38
CA SER A 3 -9.16 -40.44 -15.14
C SER A 3 -8.72 -40.41 -13.68
N ASN A 4 -7.42 -40.36 -13.44
CA ASN A 4 -6.83 -40.22 -12.11
C ASN A 4 -7.24 -38.85 -11.54
N PRO A 5 -7.81 -38.74 -10.33
CA PRO A 5 -8.24 -37.46 -9.77
C PRO A 5 -7.08 -36.52 -9.42
N GLU A 6 -5.83 -36.94 -9.65
CA GLU A 6 -4.61 -36.16 -9.45
C GLU A 6 -4.24 -35.29 -10.67
N ASP A 7 -5.04 -35.27 -11.75
CA ASP A 7 -4.88 -34.30 -12.84
C ASP A 7 -5.27 -32.89 -12.39
N GLN A 8 -4.30 -32.25 -11.75
CA GLN A 8 -3.99 -30.82 -11.80
C GLN A 8 -5.02 -29.84 -11.24
N THR A 9 -5.43 -29.98 -9.99
CA THR A 9 -5.64 -28.76 -9.19
C THR A 9 -4.27 -28.18 -8.83
N SER A 10 -3.73 -27.34 -9.71
CA SER A 10 -2.59 -26.48 -9.36
C SER A 10 -3.02 -25.59 -8.20
N MET A 11 -2.57 -25.90 -6.99
CA MET A 11 -2.91 -25.16 -5.79
C MET A 11 -2.26 -23.78 -5.87
N ILE A 12 -3.04 -22.75 -6.20
CA ILE A 12 -2.56 -21.36 -6.21
C ILE A 12 -2.65 -20.83 -4.79
N ILE A 13 -1.50 -20.77 -4.10
CA ILE A 13 -1.40 -20.15 -2.78
C ILE A 13 -1.17 -18.65 -2.98
N MET A 14 -2.14 -17.83 -2.55
CA MET A 14 -2.01 -16.38 -2.54
C MET A 14 -1.82 -15.89 -1.11
N ASN A 15 -0.60 -15.44 -0.78
CA ASN A 15 -0.29 -14.79 0.48
C ASN A 15 -0.49 -13.28 0.32
N ASN A 16 -1.62 -12.76 0.81
CA ASN A 16 -1.89 -11.33 0.82
C ASN A 16 -1.42 -10.71 2.14
N TYR A 17 -0.69 -9.61 2.04
CA TYR A 17 -0.26 -8.81 3.18
C TYR A 17 -0.92 -7.44 3.06
N PHE A 18 -1.43 -6.94 4.18
CA PHE A 18 -1.88 -5.55 4.26
C PHE A 18 -1.13 -4.85 5.39
N GLY A 19 -0.76 -3.60 5.15
CA GLY A 19 -0.07 -2.75 6.11
C GLY A 19 -1.03 -1.78 6.76
N ILE A 20 -0.84 -1.52 8.06
CA ILE A 20 -1.55 -0.49 8.81
C ILE A 20 -0.51 0.44 9.43
N GLY A 21 -0.79 1.74 9.40
CA GLY A 21 0.03 2.76 10.06
C GLY A 21 0.28 3.97 9.18
N ILE A 22 1.05 4.91 9.72
CA ILE A 22 1.31 6.18 9.04
C ILE A 22 2.05 5.97 7.72
N ASP A 23 2.98 5.02 7.66
CA ASP A 23 3.73 4.73 6.45
C ASP A 23 2.83 4.12 5.35
N ALA A 24 1.84 3.31 5.72
CA ALA A 24 0.86 2.78 4.76
C ALA A 24 0.01 3.89 4.13
N ASP A 25 -0.41 4.89 4.92
CA ASP A 25 -1.15 6.08 4.44
C ASP A 25 -0.26 6.96 3.53
N VAL A 26 1.02 7.15 3.89
CA VAL A 26 1.98 7.87 3.05
C VAL A 26 2.21 7.14 1.71
N CYS A 27 2.42 5.82 1.75
CA CYS A 27 2.55 4.97 0.56
C CYS A 27 1.33 5.11 -0.36
N LEU A 28 0.11 5.04 0.20
CA LEU A 28 -1.13 5.14 -0.56
C LEU A 28 -1.26 6.50 -1.25
N GLN A 29 -1.05 7.61 -0.54
CA GLN A 29 -1.10 8.93 -1.16
C GLN A 29 -0.01 9.15 -2.21
N PHE A 30 1.19 8.63 -1.96
CA PHE A 30 2.28 8.70 -2.93
C PHE A 30 1.91 7.94 -4.21
N HIS A 31 1.37 6.74 -4.08
CA HIS A 31 0.90 5.93 -5.21
C HIS A 31 -0.19 6.64 -6.00
N ASN A 32 -1.24 7.17 -5.33
CA ASN A 32 -2.33 7.87 -6.01
C ASN A 32 -1.82 9.10 -6.79
N LYS A 33 -0.88 9.87 -6.22
CA LYS A 33 -0.29 11.02 -6.92
C LYS A 33 0.55 10.60 -8.12
N ARG A 34 1.27 9.49 -8.00
CA ARG A 34 2.07 8.91 -9.09
C ARG A 34 1.18 8.41 -10.21
N ASP A 35 0.11 7.69 -9.89
CA ASP A 35 -0.81 7.13 -10.88
C ASP A 35 -1.55 8.23 -11.64
N ALA A 36 -1.86 9.35 -10.98
CA ALA A 36 -2.49 10.50 -11.63
C ALA A 36 -1.55 11.29 -12.56
N ASN A 37 -0.23 11.25 -12.35
CA ASN A 37 0.76 12.02 -13.13
C ASN A 37 2.08 11.24 -13.29
N PRO A 38 2.09 10.07 -13.94
CA PRO A 38 3.24 9.16 -13.96
C PRO A 38 4.50 9.82 -14.55
N GLU A 39 4.34 10.76 -15.49
CA GLU A 39 5.42 11.50 -16.13
C GLU A 39 6.27 12.32 -15.14
N LYS A 40 5.65 12.81 -14.07
CA LYS A 40 6.34 13.61 -13.03
C LYS A 40 7.17 12.75 -12.09
N PHE A 41 6.92 11.44 -12.02
CA PHE A 41 7.56 10.52 -11.07
C PHE A 41 8.70 9.71 -11.68
N SER A 42 9.29 10.19 -12.76
CA SER A 42 10.47 9.60 -13.41
C SER A 42 11.77 9.85 -12.65
N SER A 43 11.87 10.95 -11.90
CA SER A 43 13.08 11.33 -11.17
C SER A 43 13.10 10.80 -9.74
N ARG A 44 14.21 10.16 -9.35
CA ARG A 44 14.41 9.62 -7.98
C ARG A 44 14.40 10.71 -6.92
N LEU A 45 14.99 11.88 -7.21
CA LEU A 45 15.02 12.99 -6.25
C LEU A 45 13.62 13.55 -6.04
N PHE A 46 12.88 13.75 -7.13
CA PHE A 46 11.50 14.22 -7.06
C PHE A 46 10.62 13.24 -6.28
N ASN A 47 10.74 11.94 -6.55
CA ASN A 47 10.00 10.90 -5.83
C ASN A 47 10.27 10.95 -4.32
N LYS A 48 11.55 11.06 -3.93
CA LYS A 48 11.92 11.12 -2.53
C LYS A 48 11.39 12.40 -1.87
N THR A 49 11.48 13.55 -2.54
CA THR A 49 10.95 14.82 -2.05
C THR A 49 9.43 14.76 -1.87
N GLN A 50 8.69 14.19 -2.83
CA GLN A 50 7.24 14.02 -2.70
C GLN A 50 6.88 13.09 -1.54
N TYR A 51 7.59 11.96 -1.38
CA TYR A 51 7.36 11.04 -0.28
C TYR A 51 7.60 11.71 1.09
N VAL A 52 8.71 12.43 1.22
CA VAL A 52 9.02 13.21 2.45
C VAL A 52 7.97 14.28 2.70
N LYS A 53 7.52 15.01 1.67
CA LYS A 53 6.49 16.04 1.81
C LYS A 53 5.17 15.45 2.32
N ILE A 54 4.74 14.32 1.77
CA ILE A 54 3.53 13.60 2.22
C ILE A 54 3.72 13.10 3.65
N GLY A 55 4.87 12.50 3.97
CA GLY A 55 5.20 12.04 5.32
C GLY A 55 5.14 13.15 6.36
N LEU A 56 5.71 14.32 6.08
CA LEU A 56 5.63 15.49 6.96
C LEU A 56 4.19 15.98 7.09
N GLN A 57 3.44 16.05 5.99
CA GLN A 57 2.02 16.44 6.03
C GLN A 57 1.22 15.52 6.97
N LYS A 58 1.41 14.21 6.85
CA LYS A 58 0.76 13.20 7.71
C LYS A 58 1.22 13.30 9.17
N ALA A 59 2.51 13.40 9.42
CA ALA A 59 3.03 13.43 10.78
C ALA A 59 2.56 14.67 11.57
N PHE A 60 2.53 15.84 10.92
CA PHE A 60 2.28 17.11 11.61
C PHE A 60 0.84 17.58 11.55
N PHE A 61 0.11 17.34 10.44
CA PHE A 61 -1.22 17.91 10.22
C PHE A 61 -2.32 16.85 10.26
N GLU A 62 -2.10 15.67 9.69
CA GLU A 62 -3.11 14.62 9.59
C GLU A 62 -2.77 13.46 10.52
N ARG A 63 -3.20 13.55 11.79
CA ARG A 63 -3.01 12.48 12.78
C ARG A 63 -3.95 11.28 12.56
N THR A 64 -4.07 10.80 11.32
CA THR A 64 -4.97 9.70 10.89
C THR A 64 -4.75 8.42 11.69
N CYS A 65 -3.54 8.16 12.15
CA CYS A 65 -3.19 6.96 12.93
C CYS A 65 -3.28 7.12 14.46
N LYS A 66 -3.70 8.27 15.00
CA LYS A 66 -3.64 8.53 16.45
C LYS A 66 -4.64 7.71 17.28
N ASP A 67 -5.82 7.44 16.72
CA ASP A 67 -6.91 6.71 17.38
C ASP A 67 -7.23 5.40 16.66
N LEU A 68 -6.22 4.81 16.01
CA LEU A 68 -6.43 3.68 15.12
C LEU A 68 -6.96 2.45 15.87
N TRP A 69 -6.55 2.27 17.13
CA TRP A 69 -7.09 1.26 18.05
C TRP A 69 -8.56 1.45 18.39
N LYS A 70 -9.11 2.67 18.31
CA LYS A 70 -10.56 2.93 18.52
C LYS A 70 -11.40 2.58 17.30
N ARG A 71 -10.77 2.44 16.13
CA ARG A 71 -11.44 2.15 14.85
C ARG A 71 -11.35 0.67 14.46
N ILE A 72 -10.54 -0.10 15.18
CA ILE A 72 -10.46 -1.55 15.02
C ILE A 72 -11.53 -2.15 15.94
N GLU A 73 -12.60 -2.64 15.34
CA GLU A 73 -13.57 -3.52 16.00
C GLU A 73 -13.10 -4.98 15.81
N LEU A 74 -13.14 -5.77 16.88
CA LEU A 74 -12.81 -7.21 16.88
C LEU A 74 -14.03 -8.05 16.52
#